data_AF-A0A349JXP3-F1
#
_entry.id   AF-A0A349JXP3-F1
#
_cell.length_a   1.000
_cell.length_b   1.000
_cell.length_c   1.000
_cell.angle_alpha   90.00
_cell.angle_beta   90.00
_cell.angle_gamma   90.00
#
_symmetry.space_group_name_H-M   'P 1'
#
loop_
_entity.id
_entity.type
_entity.pdbx_description
1 polymer ?
#
loop_
_entity_poly.entity_id
_entity_poly.type
_entity_poly.pdbx_seq_one_letter_code
_entity_poly.pdbx_strand_id
1 'polypeptide(L)'
;MIIKPRVRGFVCLTAHPTGCAAHVQEQIDYVKARGAIENGPGNVLVIGASTGYGLASRITASFGSGARTMGVFFERPPEEKKCATAGWYNSAAFHRAAGAEGLYARSFNGDAFSDEMKAQVVEAIKADLGQIDLVVYSLAAPRREHPRTGKIHKSTLKPIGQDYTSRTLDTDEGMVSEVTIEPASGQEIADTVAVMGGEDWSFWMEALDEGGVLAPGMTAVAYDYIGPEATWAVYTNGTMGRAKIDLRNAARQIDVLLKANGGGGAYVSVNKALVTQASSAIPVVPLYISILYRVMKEKGNHEGTIEQIQRLFSTHLYNNNEPQLDDKGLIRVDDWEMEPDIQDRVKEIWPRVTSGNLREITDFNNYQEEFLKLFGFGLPGVDYDQEVDPMVGLDD
;
A
#
# COMPACT_ATOMS: atom_id res chain seq x y z
N MET A 1 -5.11 -3.71 29.32
CA MET A 1 -4.52 -2.35 29.48
C MET A 1 -5.32 -1.34 28.65
N ILE A 2 -5.41 -0.08 29.09
CA ILE A 2 -5.96 1.00 28.26
C ILE A 2 -4.88 1.47 27.27
N ILE A 3 -5.19 1.47 25.98
CA ILE A 3 -4.26 1.86 24.91
C ILE A 3 -4.71 3.20 24.33
N LYS A 4 -3.84 4.21 24.37
CA LYS A 4 -4.06 5.55 23.80
C LYS A 4 -3.06 5.83 22.68
N PRO A 5 -3.41 6.67 21.69
CA PRO A 5 -2.50 7.01 20.60
C PRO A 5 -1.26 7.72 21.13
N ARG A 6 -0.08 7.31 20.67
CA ARG A 6 1.21 7.95 20.96
C ARG A 6 1.87 8.36 19.66
N VAL A 7 1.46 9.51 19.13
CA VAL A 7 1.92 10.05 17.85
C VAL A 7 3.15 10.95 18.05
N ARG A 8 4.10 10.85 17.12
CA ARG A 8 5.26 11.75 16.95
C ARG A 8 5.51 11.94 15.45
N GLY A 9 5.19 13.11 14.93
CA GLY A 9 5.12 13.44 13.52
C GLY A 9 4.23 12.45 12.78
N PHE A 10 4.83 11.74 11.84
CA PHE A 10 4.15 10.74 11.01
C PHE A 10 4.21 9.31 11.59
N VAL A 11 4.68 9.12 12.83
CA VAL A 11 4.81 7.81 13.47
C VAL A 11 3.87 7.71 14.67
N CYS A 12 3.01 6.69 14.69
CA CYS A 12 2.28 6.29 15.89
C CYS A 12 2.94 5.06 16.52
N LEU A 13 3.32 5.15 17.80
CA LEU A 13 4.05 4.10 18.52
C LEU A 13 3.14 3.00 19.09
N THR A 14 1.83 3.19 19.02
CA THR A 14 0.81 2.30 19.60
C THR A 14 -0.23 1.97 18.54
N ALA A 15 -0.79 0.77 18.59
CA ALA A 15 -1.96 0.38 17.79
C ALA A 15 -3.01 -0.27 18.70
N HIS A 16 -4.29 0.00 18.43
CA HIS A 16 -5.40 -0.51 19.23
C HIS A 16 -6.00 -1.77 18.59
N PRO A 17 -5.92 -2.96 19.22
CA PRO A 17 -6.33 -4.23 18.59
C PRO A 17 -7.80 -4.24 18.17
N THR A 18 -8.71 -3.79 19.04
CA THR A 18 -10.15 -3.71 18.73
C THR A 18 -10.45 -2.73 17.61
N GLY A 19 -9.68 -1.64 17.52
CA GLY A 19 -9.91 -0.62 16.50
C GLY A 19 -9.35 -1.00 15.15
N CYS A 20 -8.19 -1.67 15.11
CA CYS A 20 -7.69 -2.33 13.91
C CYS A 20 -8.70 -3.36 13.39
N ALA A 21 -9.31 -4.15 14.29
CA ALA A 21 -10.34 -5.10 13.91
C ALA A 21 -11.60 -4.42 13.33
N ALA A 22 -12.08 -3.34 13.97
CA ALA A 22 -13.19 -2.55 13.46
C ALA A 22 -12.90 -1.94 12.08
N HIS A 23 -11.69 -1.42 11.89
CA HIS A 23 -11.26 -0.85 10.60
C HIS A 23 -11.17 -1.91 9.49
N VAL A 24 -10.66 -3.11 9.79
CA VAL A 24 -10.70 -4.23 8.83
C VAL A 24 -12.14 -4.62 8.50
N GLN A 25 -13.03 -4.65 9.49
CA GLN A 25 -14.45 -4.95 9.25
C GLN A 25 -15.12 -3.90 8.37
N GLU A 26 -14.86 -2.61 8.57
CA GLU A 26 -15.36 -1.52 7.71
C GLU A 26 -14.96 -1.73 6.24
N GLN A 27 -13.72 -2.15 5.99
CA GLN A 27 -13.24 -2.45 4.64
C GLN A 27 -13.89 -3.70 4.03
N ILE A 28 -14.09 -4.75 4.85
CA ILE A 28 -14.81 -5.97 4.41
C ILE A 28 -16.25 -5.63 4.04
N ASP A 29 -16.94 -4.89 4.90
CA ASP A 29 -18.33 -4.48 4.70
C ASP A 29 -18.47 -3.64 3.41
N TYR A 30 -17.51 -2.74 3.16
CA TYR A 30 -17.45 -1.98 1.91
C TYR A 30 -17.38 -2.90 0.68
N VAL A 31 -16.45 -3.86 0.67
CA VAL A 31 -16.28 -4.78 -0.47
C VAL A 31 -17.55 -5.60 -0.71
N LYS A 32 -18.14 -6.15 0.35
CA LYS A 32 -19.38 -6.93 0.24
C LYS A 32 -20.55 -6.11 -0.28
N ALA A 33 -20.66 -4.85 0.12
CA ALA A 33 -21.70 -3.96 -0.34
C ALA A 33 -21.62 -3.63 -1.85
N ARG A 34 -20.46 -3.86 -2.49
CA ARG A 34 -20.27 -3.70 -3.94
C ARG A 34 -20.68 -4.92 -4.76
N GLY A 35 -21.02 -6.03 -4.11
CA GLY A 35 -21.34 -7.29 -4.77
C GLY A 35 -20.10 -8.09 -5.16
N ALA A 36 -20.33 -9.30 -5.66
CA ALA A 36 -19.26 -10.21 -6.05
C ALA A 36 -18.52 -9.68 -7.29
N ILE A 37 -17.20 -9.87 -7.30
CA ILE A 37 -16.35 -9.67 -8.47
C ILE A 37 -16.37 -10.98 -9.26
N GLU A 38 -17.12 -10.99 -10.36
CA GLU A 38 -17.24 -12.12 -11.27
C GLU A 38 -15.90 -12.40 -11.95
N ASN A 39 -15.60 -13.70 -12.11
CA ASN A 39 -14.33 -14.16 -12.67
C ASN A 39 -13.11 -13.57 -11.96
N GLY A 40 -13.24 -13.26 -10.67
CA GLY A 40 -12.16 -12.86 -9.79
C GLY A 40 -11.13 -13.99 -9.56
N PRO A 41 -10.02 -13.69 -8.88
CA PRO A 41 -8.96 -14.66 -8.64
C PRO A 41 -9.42 -15.74 -7.65
N GLY A 42 -8.92 -16.95 -7.81
CA GLY A 42 -9.16 -18.07 -6.91
C GLY A 42 -8.09 -18.22 -5.84
N ASN A 43 -6.80 -18.18 -6.23
CA ASN A 43 -5.66 -18.42 -5.35
C ASN A 43 -4.66 -17.27 -5.43
N VAL A 44 -4.54 -16.50 -4.35
CA VAL A 44 -3.87 -15.18 -4.36
C VAL A 44 -2.70 -15.16 -3.40
N LEU A 45 -1.57 -14.63 -3.87
CA LEU A 45 -0.44 -14.21 -3.04
C LEU A 45 -0.38 -12.69 -2.97
N VAL A 46 -0.37 -12.12 -1.76
CA VAL A 46 -0.15 -10.69 -1.53
C VAL A 46 1.14 -10.49 -0.77
N ILE A 47 2.10 -9.78 -1.38
CA ILE A 47 3.40 -9.45 -0.79
C ILE A 47 3.32 -8.01 -0.26
N GLY A 48 3.37 -7.84 1.06
CA GLY A 48 3.01 -6.59 1.74
C GLY A 48 1.54 -6.53 2.15
N ALA A 49 1.00 -7.59 2.76
CA ALA A 49 -0.45 -7.80 2.92
C ALA A 49 -1.09 -7.22 4.19
N SER A 50 -0.32 -6.56 5.07
CA SER A 50 -0.77 -6.22 6.44
C SER A 50 -1.39 -4.83 6.58
N THR A 51 -1.11 -3.90 5.67
CA THR A 51 -1.60 -2.52 5.72
C THR A 51 -1.82 -1.93 4.33
N GLY A 52 -2.50 -0.78 4.26
CA GLY A 52 -2.64 0.02 3.05
C GLY A 52 -3.22 -0.75 1.85
N TYR A 53 -2.67 -0.49 0.66
CA TYR A 53 -3.14 -1.13 -0.58
C TYR A 53 -3.02 -2.65 -0.56
N GLY A 54 -2.00 -3.23 0.08
CA GLY A 54 -1.85 -4.69 0.14
C GLY A 54 -2.92 -5.34 1.01
N LEU A 55 -3.24 -4.77 2.17
CA LEU A 55 -4.37 -5.24 2.98
C LEU A 55 -5.69 -5.11 2.21
N ALA A 56 -5.93 -3.96 1.58
CA ALA A 56 -7.13 -3.74 0.76
C ALA A 56 -7.23 -4.75 -0.39
N SER A 57 -6.11 -5.14 -1.01
CA SER A 57 -6.06 -6.18 -2.05
C SER A 57 -6.44 -7.54 -1.51
N ARG A 58 -5.93 -7.89 -0.33
CA ARG A 58 -6.25 -9.16 0.33
C ARG A 58 -7.72 -9.24 0.71
N ILE A 59 -8.29 -8.14 1.24
CA ILE A 59 -9.72 -8.02 1.55
C ILE A 59 -10.57 -8.13 0.28
N THR A 60 -10.26 -7.34 -0.75
CA THR A 60 -10.98 -7.34 -2.03
C THR A 60 -10.97 -8.72 -2.70
N ALA A 61 -9.84 -9.40 -2.73
CA ALA A 61 -9.75 -10.74 -3.29
C ALA A 61 -10.60 -11.75 -2.49
N SER A 62 -10.47 -11.76 -1.16
CA SER A 62 -11.15 -12.75 -0.30
C SER A 62 -12.66 -12.52 -0.23
N PHE A 63 -13.08 -11.31 0.13
CA PHE A 63 -14.48 -10.99 0.39
C PHE A 63 -15.23 -10.47 -0.84
N GLY A 64 -14.51 -10.09 -1.90
CA GLY A 64 -15.09 -9.72 -3.19
C GLY A 64 -15.17 -10.89 -4.17
N SER A 65 -14.20 -11.81 -4.14
CA SER A 65 -14.11 -12.93 -5.11
C SER A 65 -14.17 -14.32 -4.49
N GLY A 66 -14.16 -14.45 -3.15
CA GLY A 66 -14.07 -15.74 -2.47
C GLY A 66 -12.68 -16.38 -2.53
N ALA A 67 -11.63 -15.59 -2.80
CA ALA A 67 -10.28 -16.11 -3.03
C ALA A 67 -9.65 -16.72 -1.76
N ARG A 68 -8.87 -17.78 -1.96
CA ARG A 68 -7.94 -18.34 -0.97
C ARG A 68 -6.68 -17.48 -0.97
N THR A 69 -6.30 -16.90 0.17
CA THR A 69 -5.21 -15.91 0.20
C THR A 69 -4.03 -16.26 1.10
N MET A 70 -2.83 -16.15 0.54
CA MET A 70 -1.58 -16.09 1.28
C MET A 70 -1.07 -14.66 1.35
N GLY A 71 -0.65 -14.22 2.53
CA GLY A 71 -0.10 -12.88 2.74
C GLY A 71 1.30 -12.91 3.34
N VAL A 72 2.22 -12.12 2.80
CA VAL A 72 3.56 -11.91 3.38
C VAL A 72 3.64 -10.49 3.93
N PHE A 73 4.19 -10.32 5.13
CA PHE A 73 4.42 -9.02 5.75
C PHE A 73 5.54 -9.08 6.78
N PHE A 74 5.96 -7.92 7.29
CA PHE A 74 6.97 -7.82 8.33
C PHE A 74 6.47 -6.93 9.47
N GLU A 75 5.86 -7.55 10.47
CA GLU A 75 5.15 -6.90 11.56
C GLU A 75 5.69 -7.37 12.92
N ARG A 76 5.66 -6.47 13.90
CA ARG A 76 6.09 -6.81 15.26
C ARG A 76 4.91 -7.41 16.03
N PRO A 77 5.00 -8.65 16.55
CA PRO A 77 3.97 -9.23 17.40
C PRO A 77 3.85 -8.46 18.73
N PRO A 78 2.77 -8.69 19.49
CA PRO A 78 2.65 -8.10 20.82
C PRO A 78 3.63 -8.75 21.81
N GLU A 79 4.09 -7.96 22.78
CA GLU A 79 4.85 -8.41 23.95
C GLU A 79 4.06 -8.02 25.20
N GLU A 80 4.31 -8.66 26.36
CA GLU A 80 3.56 -8.49 27.63
C GLU A 80 3.27 -7.03 28.04
N LYS A 81 4.10 -6.06 27.61
CA LYS A 81 3.95 -4.62 27.91
C LYS A 81 4.00 -3.72 26.68
N LYS A 82 3.92 -4.26 25.47
CA LYS A 82 4.00 -3.51 24.23
C LYS A 82 3.00 -4.03 23.21
N CYS A 83 2.21 -3.11 22.66
CA CYS A 83 1.33 -3.42 21.55
C CYS A 83 2.12 -3.89 20.33
N ALA A 84 1.49 -4.77 19.56
CA ALA A 84 1.93 -5.11 18.22
C ALA A 84 1.88 -3.88 17.30
N THR A 85 2.49 -3.99 16.12
CA THR A 85 2.23 -3.02 15.05
C THR A 85 0.79 -3.18 14.52
N ALA A 86 0.26 -2.12 13.91
CA ALA A 86 -1.11 -2.14 13.38
C ALA A 86 -1.32 -3.27 12.35
N GLY A 87 -0.33 -3.52 11.50
CA GLY A 87 -0.42 -4.58 10.49
C GLY A 87 -0.52 -5.99 11.06
N TRP A 88 0.02 -6.23 12.26
CA TRP A 88 -0.19 -7.48 12.98
C TRP A 88 -1.67 -7.64 13.38
N TYR A 89 -2.24 -6.62 14.03
CA TYR A 89 -3.64 -6.64 14.45
C TYR A 89 -4.62 -6.68 13.28
N ASN A 90 -4.32 -5.95 12.19
CA ASN A 90 -5.10 -6.02 10.95
C ASN A 90 -5.10 -7.44 10.38
N SER A 91 -3.93 -8.09 10.33
CA SER A 91 -3.81 -9.45 9.81
C SER A 91 -4.55 -10.46 10.69
N ALA A 92 -4.49 -10.31 12.02
CA ALA A 92 -5.26 -11.15 12.94
C ALA A 92 -6.78 -10.95 12.80
N ALA A 93 -7.23 -9.71 12.59
CA ALA A 93 -8.64 -9.42 12.32
C ALA A 93 -9.10 -10.00 10.98
N PHE A 94 -8.27 -9.87 9.94
CA PHE A 94 -8.53 -10.47 8.63
C PHE A 94 -8.68 -11.99 8.74
N HIS A 95 -7.77 -12.67 9.45
CA HIS A 95 -7.82 -14.12 9.67
C HIS A 95 -9.12 -14.56 10.36
N ARG A 96 -9.51 -13.89 11.45
CA ARG A 96 -10.78 -14.19 12.13
C ARG A 96 -11.99 -14.01 11.23
N ALA A 97 -12.02 -12.93 10.45
CA ALA A 97 -13.13 -12.66 9.52
C ALA A 97 -13.18 -13.68 8.37
N ALA A 98 -12.02 -14.03 7.79
CA ALA A 98 -11.93 -15.03 6.74
C ALA A 98 -12.36 -16.42 7.26
N GLY A 99 -11.85 -16.83 8.42
CA GLY A 99 -12.21 -18.10 9.06
C GLY A 99 -13.70 -18.19 9.41
N ALA A 100 -14.33 -17.09 9.82
CA ALA A 100 -15.77 -17.03 10.08
C ALA A 100 -16.62 -17.30 8.82
N GLU A 101 -16.06 -17.10 7.62
CA GLU A 101 -16.69 -17.36 6.33
C GLU A 101 -16.17 -18.62 5.63
N GLY A 102 -15.28 -19.37 6.31
CA GLY A 102 -14.64 -20.56 5.73
C GLY A 102 -13.68 -20.25 4.59
N LEU A 103 -13.21 -19.01 4.48
CA LEU A 103 -12.22 -18.59 3.49
C LEU A 103 -10.81 -18.95 3.98
N TYR A 104 -10.01 -19.55 3.09
CA TYR A 104 -8.63 -19.88 3.38
C TYR A 104 -7.78 -18.60 3.52
N ALA A 105 -7.07 -18.49 4.63
CA ALA A 105 -6.14 -17.41 4.91
C ALA A 105 -4.87 -17.99 5.56
N ARG A 106 -3.69 -17.75 4.98
CA ARG A 106 -2.41 -18.09 5.61
C ARG A 106 -1.45 -16.90 5.55
N SER A 107 -0.67 -16.68 6.59
CA SER A 107 0.23 -15.51 6.67
C SER A 107 1.67 -15.90 6.97
N PHE A 108 2.61 -15.15 6.40
CA PHE A 108 4.04 -15.27 6.66
C PHE A 108 4.56 -13.94 7.21
N ASN A 109 5.07 -13.98 8.43
CA ASN A 109 5.68 -12.82 9.07
C ASN A 109 7.20 -12.91 9.00
N GLY A 110 7.83 -12.10 8.16
CA GLY A 110 9.29 -12.10 7.98
C GLY A 110 9.74 -11.20 6.83
N ASP A 111 11.04 -11.24 6.54
CA ASP A 111 11.60 -10.42 5.48
C ASP A 111 11.25 -10.98 4.08
N ALA A 112 10.35 -10.30 3.39
CA ALA A 112 9.94 -10.64 2.02
C ALA A 112 11.09 -10.56 1.00
N PHE A 113 12.16 -9.83 1.31
CA PHE A 113 13.33 -9.72 0.43
C PHE A 113 14.19 -10.99 0.46
N SER A 114 14.10 -11.80 1.51
CA SER A 114 14.93 -13.01 1.69
C SER A 114 14.55 -14.14 0.71
N ASP A 115 15.55 -14.93 0.30
CA ASP A 115 15.32 -16.13 -0.51
C ASP A 115 14.63 -17.22 0.33
N GLU A 116 14.89 -17.25 1.64
CA GLU A 116 14.25 -18.16 2.59
C GLU A 116 12.74 -17.94 2.65
N MET A 117 12.28 -16.68 2.71
CA MET A 117 10.85 -16.38 2.71
C MET A 117 10.18 -16.81 1.40
N LYS A 118 10.82 -16.54 0.26
CA LYS A 118 10.31 -16.96 -1.05
C LYS A 118 10.17 -18.48 -1.13
N ALA A 119 11.19 -19.22 -0.70
CA ALA A 119 11.15 -20.69 -0.66
C ALA A 119 10.03 -21.22 0.25
N GLN A 120 9.87 -20.65 1.45
CA GLN A 120 8.80 -21.05 2.38
C GLN A 120 7.41 -20.84 1.77
N VAL A 121 7.18 -19.71 1.11
CA VAL A 121 5.91 -19.40 0.44
C VAL A 121 5.65 -20.32 -0.74
N VAL A 122 6.67 -20.58 -1.57
CA VAL A 122 6.55 -21.53 -2.70
C VAL A 122 6.12 -22.91 -2.21
N GLU A 123 6.75 -23.44 -1.16
CA GLU A 123 6.38 -24.74 -0.61
C GLU A 123 4.97 -24.75 -0.01
N ALA A 124 4.57 -23.67 0.66
CA ALA A 124 3.20 -23.54 1.16
C ALA A 124 2.16 -23.47 0.03
N ILE A 125 2.44 -22.74 -1.06
CA ILE A 125 1.56 -22.70 -2.22
C ILE A 125 1.38 -24.10 -2.79
N LYS A 126 2.47 -24.86 -3.00
CA LYS A 126 2.39 -26.26 -3.47
C LYS A 126 1.52 -27.13 -2.57
N ALA A 127 1.67 -26.99 -1.25
CA ALA A 127 0.97 -27.80 -0.27
C ALA A 127 -0.54 -27.49 -0.20
N ASP A 128 -0.90 -26.20 -0.21
CA ASP A 128 -2.25 -25.78 0.17
C ASP A 128 -3.13 -25.37 -1.01
N LEU A 129 -2.53 -24.76 -2.04
CA LEU A 129 -3.21 -24.13 -3.17
C LEU A 129 -2.90 -24.81 -4.51
N GLY A 130 -1.80 -25.54 -4.60
CA GLY A 130 -1.23 -26.09 -5.83
C GLY A 130 -0.55 -25.00 -6.66
N GLN A 131 -1.35 -24.05 -7.17
CA GLN A 131 -0.90 -22.91 -7.97
C GLN A 131 -1.65 -21.63 -7.58
N ILE A 132 -1.08 -20.47 -7.90
CA ILE A 132 -1.68 -19.15 -7.71
C ILE A 132 -2.02 -18.48 -9.05
N ASP A 133 -3.12 -17.74 -9.09
CA ASP A 133 -3.61 -17.02 -10.27
C ASP A 133 -3.52 -15.49 -10.15
N LEU A 134 -3.19 -14.98 -8.96
CA LEU A 134 -2.86 -13.57 -8.75
C LEU A 134 -1.68 -13.38 -7.79
N VAL A 135 -0.73 -12.55 -8.20
CA VAL A 135 0.32 -12.01 -7.34
C VAL A 135 0.16 -10.50 -7.22
N VAL A 136 -0.01 -9.99 -6.01
CA VAL A 136 0.01 -8.56 -5.71
C VAL A 136 1.33 -8.20 -5.02
N TYR A 137 2.12 -7.33 -5.62
CA TYR A 137 3.36 -6.80 -5.06
C TYR A 137 3.15 -5.38 -4.51
N SER A 138 2.94 -5.29 -3.20
CA SER A 138 2.57 -4.07 -2.47
C SER A 138 3.56 -3.77 -1.32
N LEU A 139 4.85 -4.00 -1.54
CA LEU A 139 5.88 -3.69 -0.54
C LEU A 139 6.22 -2.19 -0.51
N ALA A 140 6.29 -1.66 0.71
CA ALA A 140 6.89 -0.37 1.02
C ALA A 140 7.86 -0.56 2.20
N ALA A 141 9.16 -0.39 1.94
CA ALA A 141 10.19 -0.61 2.94
C ALA A 141 11.26 0.49 2.86
N PRO A 142 11.81 0.95 4.00
CA PRO A 142 12.88 1.95 4.01
C PRO A 142 14.27 1.34 3.74
N ARG A 143 14.37 0.01 3.74
CA ARG A 143 15.62 -0.73 3.59
C ARG A 143 15.36 -2.11 3.00
N ARG A 144 16.40 -2.67 2.38
CA ARG A 144 16.45 -4.05 1.87
C ARG A 144 17.83 -4.61 2.16
N GLU A 145 17.88 -5.81 2.71
CA GLU A 145 19.09 -6.62 2.67
C GLU A 145 19.07 -7.44 1.39
N HIS A 146 20.06 -7.26 0.52
CA HIS A 146 20.08 -7.95 -0.76
C HIS A 146 20.33 -9.46 -0.52
N PRO A 147 19.41 -10.35 -0.91
CA PRO A 147 19.39 -11.74 -0.45
C PRO A 147 20.66 -12.53 -0.84
N ARG A 148 21.26 -12.21 -1.98
CA ARG A 148 22.43 -12.93 -2.51
C ARG A 148 23.79 -12.31 -2.17
N THR A 149 23.83 -11.06 -1.69
CA THR A 149 25.10 -10.34 -1.43
C THR A 149 25.25 -9.90 0.03
N GLY A 150 24.16 -9.91 0.82
CA GLY A 150 24.13 -9.40 2.19
C GLY A 150 24.28 -7.88 2.29
N LYS A 151 24.34 -7.15 1.17
CA LYS A 151 24.43 -5.68 1.21
C LYS A 151 23.13 -5.08 1.68
N ILE A 152 23.19 -4.22 2.69
CA ILE A 152 22.04 -3.46 3.18
C ILE A 152 21.93 -2.15 2.38
N HIS A 153 20.83 -2.00 1.66
CA HIS A 153 20.44 -0.78 0.96
C HIS A 153 19.40 -0.02 1.79
N LYS A 154 19.43 1.31 1.69
CA LYS A 154 18.45 2.20 2.35
C LYS A 154 17.91 3.17 1.33
N SER A 155 16.59 3.24 1.20
CA SER A 155 15.94 4.19 0.31
C SER A 155 15.96 5.59 0.92
N THR A 156 16.11 6.60 0.08
CA THR A 156 15.93 8.01 0.45
C THR A 156 14.89 8.65 -0.44
N LEU A 157 14.27 9.73 0.06
CA LEU A 157 13.28 10.52 -0.67
C LEU A 157 13.90 11.89 -0.92
N LYS A 158 14.61 12.02 -2.04
CA LYS A 158 15.40 13.21 -2.37
C LYS A 158 15.26 13.57 -3.86
N PRO A 159 15.32 14.87 -4.20
CA PRO A 159 15.43 15.29 -5.58
C PRO A 159 16.75 14.83 -6.21
N ILE A 160 16.85 14.91 -7.53
CA ILE A 160 18.08 14.61 -8.27
C ILE A 160 18.55 15.90 -8.96
N GLY A 161 19.84 16.22 -8.82
CA GLY A 161 20.50 17.32 -9.52
C GLY A 161 20.52 18.64 -8.76
N GLN A 162 19.38 19.11 -8.25
CA GLN A 162 19.28 20.40 -7.54
C GLN A 162 18.44 20.30 -6.26
N ASP A 163 18.65 21.26 -5.37
CA ASP A 163 17.82 21.44 -4.17
C ASP A 163 16.35 21.65 -4.55
N TYR A 164 15.45 21.14 -3.71
CA TYR A 164 14.03 21.37 -3.83
C TYR A 164 13.47 22.01 -2.56
N THR A 165 12.96 23.22 -2.70
CA THR A 165 12.23 23.92 -1.63
C THR A 165 10.74 23.88 -1.92
N SER A 166 9.96 23.44 -0.93
CA SER A 166 8.50 23.47 -1.04
C SER A 166 7.85 23.59 0.33
N ARG A 167 6.55 23.88 0.31
CA ARG A 167 5.72 23.87 1.51
C ARG A 167 5.54 22.45 2.02
N THR A 168 5.61 22.31 3.33
CA THR A 168 5.33 21.08 4.04
C THR A 168 4.37 21.34 5.19
N LEU A 169 3.87 20.26 5.78
CA LEU A 169 2.96 20.31 6.91
C LEU A 169 3.53 19.45 8.05
N ASP A 170 3.74 20.07 9.19
CA ASP A 170 3.87 19.37 10.46
C ASP A 170 2.47 18.90 10.89
N THR A 171 2.25 17.59 10.88
CA THR A 171 0.95 16.98 11.16
C THR A 171 0.61 16.92 12.65
N ASP A 172 1.60 17.08 13.53
CA ASP A 172 1.39 17.12 14.98
C ASP A 172 0.93 18.52 15.39
N GLU A 173 1.68 19.54 14.96
CA GLU A 173 1.45 20.92 15.37
C GLU A 173 0.43 21.63 14.46
N GLY A 174 0.10 21.04 13.30
CA GLY A 174 -0.75 21.68 12.29
C GLY A 174 -0.11 22.92 11.69
N MET A 175 1.22 22.93 11.60
CA MET A 175 2.00 24.08 11.14
C MET A 175 2.50 23.89 9.72
N VAL A 176 2.24 24.90 8.90
CA VAL A 176 2.71 24.98 7.52
C VAL A 176 4.01 25.76 7.50
N SER A 177 5.04 25.15 6.94
CA SER A 177 6.38 25.71 6.84
C SER A 177 7.00 25.38 5.48
N GLU A 178 8.21 25.85 5.23
CA GLU A 178 9.00 25.44 4.08
C GLU A 178 10.07 24.43 4.49
N VAL A 179 10.33 23.46 3.62
CA VAL A 179 11.43 22.53 3.75
C VAL A 179 12.27 22.59 2.48
N THR A 180 13.59 22.60 2.65
CA THR A 180 14.56 22.42 1.56
C THR A 180 15.15 21.03 1.65
N ILE A 181 15.08 20.27 0.56
CA ILE A 181 15.60 18.92 0.44
C ILE A 181 16.79 18.95 -0.52
N GLU A 182 17.96 18.57 -0.02
CA GLU A 182 19.18 18.47 -0.81
C GLU A 182 19.12 17.30 -1.80
N PRO A 183 19.77 17.40 -2.98
CA PRO A 183 19.78 16.35 -3.97
C PRO A 183 20.46 15.06 -3.47
N ALA A 184 20.00 13.94 -4.01
CA ALA A 184 20.59 12.65 -3.76
C ALA A 184 21.96 12.50 -4.42
N SER A 185 22.89 11.88 -3.71
CA SER A 185 24.11 11.31 -4.28
C SER A 185 23.80 10.12 -5.21
N GLY A 186 24.76 9.76 -6.07
CA GLY A 186 24.63 8.58 -6.93
C GLY A 186 24.38 7.28 -6.16
N GLN A 187 24.95 7.13 -4.96
CA GLN A 187 24.75 5.97 -4.11
C GLN A 187 23.32 5.93 -3.55
N GLU A 188 22.77 7.06 -3.10
CA GLU A 188 21.39 7.15 -2.61
C GLU A 188 20.37 6.85 -3.70
N ILE A 189 20.63 7.25 -4.95
CA ILE A 189 19.79 6.88 -6.10
C ILE A 189 19.84 5.37 -6.31
N ALA A 190 21.03 4.77 -6.36
CA ALA A 190 21.20 3.33 -6.58
C ALA A 190 20.58 2.50 -5.45
N ASP A 191 20.76 2.90 -4.20
CA ASP A 191 20.18 2.20 -3.05
C ASP A 191 18.64 2.32 -3.02
N THR A 192 18.09 3.47 -3.43
CA THR A 192 16.63 3.62 -3.54
C THR A 192 16.05 2.72 -4.63
N VAL A 193 16.72 2.62 -5.78
CA VAL A 193 16.35 1.67 -6.85
C VAL A 193 16.44 0.23 -6.34
N ALA A 194 17.49 -0.15 -5.61
CA ALA A 194 17.62 -1.49 -5.07
C ALA A 194 16.51 -1.84 -4.06
N VAL A 195 16.01 -0.88 -3.28
CA VAL A 195 14.94 -1.14 -2.29
C VAL A 195 13.54 -1.12 -2.91
N MET A 196 13.23 -0.10 -3.72
CA MET A 196 11.87 0.21 -4.16
C MET A 196 11.63 -0.02 -5.66
N GLY A 197 12.65 -0.51 -6.36
CA GLY A 197 12.60 -0.91 -7.76
C GLY A 197 11.92 -2.27 -7.96
N GLY A 198 12.14 -2.86 -9.13
CA GLY A 198 11.47 -4.08 -9.55
C GLY A 198 12.24 -5.37 -9.27
N GLU A 199 13.51 -5.30 -8.86
CA GLU A 199 14.37 -6.48 -8.74
C GLU A 199 13.79 -7.55 -7.79
N ASP A 200 13.30 -7.16 -6.62
CA ASP A 200 12.72 -8.16 -5.70
C ASP A 200 11.39 -8.73 -6.23
N TRP A 201 10.59 -7.94 -6.94
CA TRP A 201 9.39 -8.46 -7.62
C TRP A 201 9.77 -9.49 -8.68
N SER A 202 10.83 -9.24 -9.47
CA SER A 202 11.38 -10.24 -10.39
C SER A 202 11.83 -11.50 -9.65
N PHE A 203 12.55 -11.38 -8.53
CA PHE A 203 12.97 -12.55 -7.75
C PHE A 203 11.80 -13.35 -7.18
N TRP A 204 10.70 -12.69 -6.77
CA TRP A 204 9.48 -13.39 -6.39
C TRP A 204 8.88 -14.17 -7.56
N MET A 205 8.75 -13.54 -8.72
CA MET A 205 8.17 -14.19 -9.90
C MET A 205 9.04 -15.33 -10.43
N GLU A 206 10.38 -15.18 -10.40
CA GLU A 206 11.35 -16.23 -10.71
C GLU A 206 11.19 -17.43 -9.76
N ALA A 207 11.18 -17.20 -8.44
CA ALA A 207 11.04 -18.27 -7.47
C ALA A 207 9.71 -19.02 -7.59
N LEU A 208 8.62 -18.31 -7.91
CA LEU A 208 7.30 -18.91 -8.12
C LEU A 208 7.24 -19.72 -9.42
N ASP A 209 7.88 -19.24 -10.50
CA ASP A 209 8.00 -19.94 -11.78
C ASP A 209 8.85 -21.22 -11.65
N GLU A 210 10.04 -21.11 -11.06
CA GLU A 210 10.92 -22.24 -10.76
C GLU A 210 10.25 -23.26 -9.83
N GLY A 211 9.41 -22.78 -8.92
CA GLY A 211 8.57 -23.61 -8.07
C GLY A 211 7.44 -24.33 -8.79
N GLY A 212 7.13 -23.96 -10.04
CA GLY A 212 6.01 -24.51 -10.82
C GLY A 212 4.63 -24.15 -10.25
N VAL A 213 4.54 -23.07 -9.46
CA VAL A 213 3.32 -22.68 -8.74
C VAL A 213 2.51 -21.56 -9.41
N LEU A 214 2.90 -21.15 -10.62
CA LEU A 214 2.14 -20.17 -11.41
C LEU A 214 1.03 -20.86 -12.20
N ALA A 215 -0.22 -20.44 -12.02
CA ALA A 215 -1.35 -20.95 -12.80
C ALA A 215 -1.34 -20.38 -14.23
N PRO A 216 -1.83 -21.13 -15.24
CA PRO A 216 -2.04 -20.58 -16.58
C PRO A 216 -2.96 -19.35 -16.54
N GLY A 217 -2.63 -18.31 -17.32
CA GLY A 217 -3.42 -17.09 -17.39
C GLY A 217 -3.32 -16.19 -16.15
N MET A 218 -2.37 -16.42 -15.24
CA MET A 218 -2.27 -15.65 -14.00
C MET A 218 -1.97 -14.15 -14.23
N THR A 219 -2.39 -13.32 -13.27
CA THR A 219 -2.17 -11.87 -13.28
C THR A 219 -1.18 -11.46 -12.20
N ALA A 220 -0.14 -10.70 -12.54
CA ALA A 220 0.75 -10.08 -11.55
C ALA A 220 0.55 -8.56 -11.57
N VAL A 221 0.45 -7.93 -10.41
CA VAL A 221 0.28 -6.47 -10.31
C VAL A 221 1.17 -5.88 -9.23
N ALA A 222 1.87 -4.79 -9.57
CA ALA A 222 2.62 -3.98 -8.62
C ALA A 222 2.07 -2.55 -8.53
N TYR A 223 2.23 -1.91 -7.37
CA TYR A 223 1.72 -0.56 -7.13
C TYR A 223 2.76 0.55 -7.31
N ASP A 224 2.30 1.61 -7.95
CA ASP A 224 3.09 2.79 -8.29
C ASP A 224 2.29 4.08 -7.99
N TYR A 225 3.00 5.20 -7.94
CA TYR A 225 2.45 6.54 -7.80
C TYR A 225 3.26 7.51 -8.67
N ILE A 226 2.56 8.29 -9.48
CA ILE A 226 3.15 9.38 -10.28
C ILE A 226 2.83 10.72 -9.63
N GLY A 227 1.54 10.96 -9.35
CA GLY A 227 1.08 12.20 -8.74
C GLY A 227 1.29 13.45 -9.60
N PRO A 228 0.95 14.61 -9.03
CA PRO A 228 1.00 15.87 -9.76
C PRO A 228 2.38 16.51 -9.75
N GLU A 229 2.52 17.56 -10.56
CA GLU A 229 3.74 18.37 -10.67
C GLU A 229 4.29 18.83 -9.31
N ALA A 230 3.41 19.13 -8.36
CA ALA A 230 3.78 19.55 -7.01
C ALA A 230 4.62 18.50 -6.24
N THR A 231 4.50 17.21 -6.59
CA THR A 231 5.26 16.13 -5.95
C THR A 231 6.43 15.62 -6.80
N TRP A 232 6.57 16.08 -8.05
CA TRP A 232 7.53 15.48 -8.99
C TRP A 232 8.98 15.56 -8.52
N ALA A 233 9.41 16.67 -7.91
CA ALA A 233 10.80 16.81 -7.48
C ALA A 233 11.25 15.72 -6.50
N VAL A 234 10.37 15.26 -5.60
CA VAL A 234 10.69 14.23 -4.59
C VAL A 234 10.29 12.83 -5.08
N TYR A 235 9.19 12.72 -5.83
CA TYR A 235 8.67 11.46 -6.36
C TYR A 235 9.15 11.20 -7.79
N THR A 236 8.40 11.64 -8.81
CA THR A 236 8.56 11.26 -10.22
C THR A 236 9.95 11.54 -10.81
N ASN A 237 10.56 12.65 -10.43
CA ASN A 237 11.88 13.09 -10.90
C ASN A 237 12.99 12.89 -9.84
N GLY A 238 12.62 12.43 -8.64
CA GLY A 238 13.55 12.15 -7.55
C GLY A 238 14.08 10.72 -7.55
N THR A 239 14.69 10.31 -6.44
CA THR A 239 15.18 8.95 -6.20
C THR A 239 14.07 7.89 -6.37
N MET A 240 12.87 8.17 -5.86
CA MET A 240 11.72 7.26 -5.96
C MET A 240 11.29 7.05 -7.41
N GLY A 241 11.32 8.10 -8.24
CA GLY A 241 11.00 8.02 -9.66
C GLY A 241 11.93 7.10 -10.43
N ARG A 242 13.22 7.08 -10.08
CA ARG A 242 14.19 6.12 -10.64
C ARG A 242 13.84 4.68 -10.26
N ALA A 243 13.44 4.45 -9.00
CA ALA A 243 12.98 3.15 -8.56
C ALA A 243 11.68 2.72 -9.29
N LYS A 244 10.73 3.63 -9.49
CA LYS A 244 9.48 3.31 -10.19
C LYS A 244 9.66 3.08 -11.69
N ILE A 245 10.62 3.75 -12.33
CA ILE A 245 11.06 3.38 -13.69
C ILE A 245 11.58 1.94 -13.73
N ASP A 246 12.40 1.55 -12.75
CA ASP A 246 12.91 0.19 -12.64
C ASP A 246 11.80 -0.85 -12.39
N LEU A 247 10.82 -0.54 -11.54
CA LEU A 247 9.62 -1.36 -11.32
C LEU A 247 8.85 -1.61 -12.63
N ARG A 248 8.66 -0.57 -13.44
CA ARG A 248 7.98 -0.68 -14.75
C ARG A 248 8.82 -1.48 -15.76
N ASN A 249 10.15 -1.47 -15.65
CA ASN A 249 11.00 -2.33 -16.47
C ASN A 249 10.84 -3.81 -16.07
N ALA A 250 10.85 -4.11 -14.77
CA ALA A 250 10.61 -5.46 -14.26
C ALA A 250 9.22 -5.96 -14.67
N ALA A 251 8.19 -5.12 -14.61
CA ALA A 251 6.84 -5.46 -15.08
C ALA A 251 6.84 -6.01 -16.51
N ARG A 252 7.59 -5.38 -17.42
CA ARG A 252 7.70 -5.83 -18.82
C ARG A 252 8.40 -7.17 -18.95
N GLN A 253 9.39 -7.45 -18.11
CA GLN A 253 10.10 -8.74 -18.12
C GLN A 253 9.20 -9.84 -17.56
N ILE A 254 8.49 -9.57 -16.47
CA ILE A 254 7.52 -10.49 -15.87
C ILE A 254 6.36 -10.74 -16.84
N ASP A 255 5.89 -9.73 -17.56
CA ASP A 255 4.84 -9.89 -18.57
C ASP A 255 5.26 -10.87 -19.69
N VAL A 256 6.52 -10.80 -20.16
CA VAL A 256 7.06 -11.76 -21.13
C VAL A 256 7.11 -13.17 -20.54
N LEU A 257 7.56 -13.32 -19.29
CA LEU A 257 7.56 -14.60 -18.57
C LEU A 257 6.16 -15.20 -18.49
N LEU A 258 5.18 -14.43 -18.03
CA LEU A 258 3.80 -14.91 -17.83
C LEU A 258 3.08 -15.21 -19.14
N LYS A 259 3.35 -14.46 -20.21
CA LYS A 259 2.82 -14.78 -21.55
C LYS A 259 3.34 -16.12 -22.06
N ALA A 260 4.63 -16.40 -21.84
CA ALA A 260 5.21 -17.70 -22.18
C ALA A 260 4.67 -18.82 -21.27
N ASN A 261 4.36 -18.51 -20.01
CA ASN A 261 3.80 -19.43 -19.03
C ASN A 261 2.26 -19.39 -19.01
N GLY A 262 1.64 -19.88 -20.09
CA GLY A 262 0.19 -20.10 -20.13
C GLY A 262 -0.67 -18.85 -20.40
N GLY A 263 -0.07 -17.77 -20.92
CA GLY A 263 -0.81 -16.60 -21.43
C GLY A 263 -1.27 -15.61 -20.36
N GLY A 264 -0.57 -15.53 -19.23
CA GLY A 264 -0.82 -14.52 -18.19
C GLY A 264 -0.33 -13.12 -18.55
N GLY A 265 -0.37 -12.19 -17.59
CA GLY A 265 0.04 -10.80 -17.79
C GLY A 265 0.54 -10.13 -16.52
N ALA A 266 1.45 -9.15 -16.68
CA ALA A 266 1.97 -8.36 -15.57
C ALA A 266 1.71 -6.86 -15.79
N TYR A 267 1.24 -6.20 -14.74
CA TYR A 267 0.78 -4.82 -14.79
C TYR A 267 1.36 -3.98 -13.66
N VAL A 268 1.50 -2.69 -13.93
CA VAL A 268 1.73 -1.68 -12.89
C VAL A 268 0.46 -0.84 -12.79
N SER A 269 -0.11 -0.79 -11.59
CA SER A 269 -1.24 0.10 -11.29
C SER A 269 -0.72 1.37 -10.65
N VAL A 270 -0.96 2.50 -11.31
CA VAL A 270 -0.69 3.83 -10.79
C VAL A 270 -1.89 4.24 -9.95
N ASN A 271 -1.64 4.31 -8.65
CA ASN A 271 -2.65 4.54 -7.62
C ASN A 271 -2.64 6.00 -7.17
N LYS A 272 -3.70 6.45 -6.50
CA LYS A 272 -3.84 7.81 -6.00
C LYS A 272 -3.03 8.03 -4.71
N ALA A 273 -2.83 9.29 -4.33
CA ALA A 273 -2.28 9.67 -3.04
C ALA A 273 -3.31 9.43 -1.93
N LEU A 274 -2.93 8.66 -0.91
CA LEU A 274 -3.75 8.32 0.25
C LEU A 274 -2.96 8.40 1.54
N VAL A 275 -3.65 8.56 2.66
CA VAL A 275 -3.03 8.46 4.00
C VAL A 275 -2.64 7.00 4.27
N THR A 276 -1.35 6.75 4.36
CA THR A 276 -0.75 5.46 4.74
C THR A 276 0.47 5.77 5.60
N GLN A 277 0.99 4.78 6.34
CA GLN A 277 2.23 4.98 7.10
C GLN A 277 3.41 5.39 6.22
N ALA A 278 3.45 4.89 4.97
CA ALA A 278 4.49 5.21 4.01
C ALA A 278 4.36 6.65 3.49
N SER A 279 3.17 7.05 3.04
CA SER A 279 2.94 8.38 2.46
C SER A 279 3.03 9.50 3.50
N SER A 280 2.66 9.24 4.76
CA SER A 280 2.78 10.24 5.83
C SER A 280 4.23 10.61 6.15
N ALA A 281 5.18 9.74 5.84
CA ALA A 281 6.62 9.98 6.06
C ALA A 281 7.27 10.86 4.98
N ILE A 282 6.54 11.18 3.91
CA ILE A 282 7.08 11.88 2.74
C ILE A 282 6.84 13.38 2.91
N PRO A 283 7.89 14.23 2.92
CA PRO A 283 7.71 15.67 2.97
C PRO A 283 6.76 16.15 1.85
N VAL A 284 6.06 17.27 2.05
CA VAL A 284 5.09 17.85 1.08
C VAL A 284 3.78 17.06 0.95
N VAL A 285 3.81 15.73 1.08
CA VAL A 285 2.66 14.85 0.82
C VAL A 285 1.49 15.03 1.80
N PRO A 286 1.67 15.18 3.12
CA PRO A 286 0.55 15.43 4.03
C PRO A 286 -0.27 16.68 3.68
N LEU A 287 0.41 17.77 3.27
CA LEU A 287 -0.25 18.98 2.81
C LEU A 287 -1.01 18.74 1.51
N TYR A 288 -0.39 18.04 0.55
CA TYR A 288 -1.03 17.69 -0.71
C TYR A 288 -2.30 16.85 -0.50
N ILE A 289 -2.21 15.80 0.31
CA ILE A 289 -3.35 14.93 0.61
C ILE A 289 -4.46 15.72 1.29
N SER A 290 -4.14 16.61 2.23
CA SER A 290 -5.14 17.44 2.91
C SER A 290 -5.92 18.34 1.93
N ILE A 291 -5.25 18.89 0.92
CA ILE A 291 -5.91 19.68 -0.13
C ILE A 291 -6.69 18.76 -1.07
N LEU A 292 -6.07 17.67 -1.54
CA LEU A 292 -6.68 16.73 -2.48
C LEU A 292 -7.98 16.14 -1.93
N TYR A 293 -8.01 15.75 -0.66
CA TYR A 293 -9.19 15.19 0.00
C TYR A 293 -10.33 16.19 0.02
N ARG A 294 -10.05 17.46 0.33
CA ARG A 294 -11.06 18.52 0.28
C ARG A 294 -11.68 18.61 -1.11
N VAL A 295 -10.84 18.74 -2.14
CA VAL A 295 -11.28 18.94 -3.52
C VAL A 295 -12.06 17.72 -4.04
N MET A 296 -11.55 16.50 -3.83
CA MET A 296 -12.23 15.28 -4.29
C MET A 296 -13.53 14.98 -3.52
N LYS A 297 -13.62 15.33 -2.23
CA LYS A 297 -14.87 15.20 -1.46
C LYS A 297 -15.92 16.21 -1.89
N GLU A 298 -15.54 17.44 -2.20
CA GLU A 298 -16.45 18.43 -2.80
C GLU A 298 -17.00 17.95 -4.15
N LYS A 299 -16.18 17.25 -4.94
CA LYS A 299 -16.59 16.64 -6.21
C LYS A 299 -17.37 15.33 -6.03
N GLY A 300 -17.22 14.64 -4.90
CA GLY A 300 -17.88 13.37 -4.60
C GLY A 300 -17.15 12.13 -5.16
N ASN A 301 -15.86 12.23 -5.49
CA ASN A 301 -15.06 11.13 -6.05
C ASN A 301 -13.84 10.75 -5.17
N HIS A 302 -13.84 11.15 -3.90
CA HIS A 302 -12.82 10.75 -2.95
C HIS A 302 -12.87 9.24 -2.66
N GLU A 303 -11.69 8.61 -2.64
CA GLU A 303 -11.49 7.20 -2.33
C GLU A 303 -10.41 7.04 -1.25
N GLY A 304 -10.55 6.01 -0.42
CA GLY A 304 -9.52 5.42 0.42
C GLY A 304 -8.87 4.20 -0.25
N THR A 305 -8.12 3.40 0.52
CA THR A 305 -7.39 2.25 -0.06
C THR A 305 -8.32 1.15 -0.49
N ILE A 306 -9.42 0.92 0.24
CA ILE A 306 -10.34 -0.17 -0.06
C ILE A 306 -11.21 0.15 -1.28
N GLU A 307 -11.69 1.40 -1.39
CA GLU A 307 -12.46 1.88 -2.53
C GLU A 307 -11.64 1.73 -3.82
N GLN A 308 -10.39 2.21 -3.79
CA GLN A 308 -9.55 2.21 -4.96
C GLN A 308 -9.15 0.80 -5.42
N ILE A 309 -8.81 -0.09 -4.49
CA ILE A 309 -8.45 -1.46 -4.86
C ILE A 309 -9.67 -2.28 -5.29
N GLN A 310 -10.82 -2.06 -4.67
CA GLN A 310 -12.07 -2.65 -5.13
C GLN A 310 -12.39 -2.18 -6.57
N ARG A 311 -12.21 -0.89 -6.88
CA ARG A 311 -12.35 -0.37 -8.25
C ARG A 311 -11.33 -1.00 -9.20
N LEU A 312 -10.05 -1.05 -8.84
CA LEU A 312 -9.00 -1.71 -9.63
C LEU A 312 -9.39 -3.14 -10.02
N PHE A 313 -9.84 -3.94 -9.06
CA PHE A 313 -10.25 -5.33 -9.33
C PHE A 313 -11.50 -5.37 -10.21
N SER A 314 -12.52 -4.59 -9.87
CA SER A 314 -13.83 -4.69 -10.51
C SER A 314 -13.93 -4.04 -11.90
N THR A 315 -13.06 -3.07 -12.23
CA THR A 315 -13.13 -2.32 -13.49
C THR A 315 -11.92 -2.54 -14.41
N HIS A 316 -10.82 -3.10 -13.92
CA HIS A 316 -9.64 -3.37 -14.75
C HIS A 316 -9.24 -4.83 -14.77
N LEU A 317 -9.10 -5.48 -13.61
CA LEU A 317 -8.51 -6.83 -13.56
C LEU A 317 -9.52 -7.96 -13.80
N TYR A 318 -10.78 -7.79 -13.40
CA TYR A 318 -11.80 -8.85 -13.39
C TYR A 318 -13.16 -8.32 -13.86
N ASN A 319 -14.26 -9.06 -13.64
CA ASN A 319 -15.59 -8.80 -14.21
C ASN A 319 -15.63 -8.84 -15.75
N ASN A 320 -14.85 -9.74 -16.38
CA ASN A 320 -14.71 -9.81 -17.83
C ASN A 320 -14.15 -8.53 -18.49
N ASN A 321 -13.48 -7.68 -17.70
CA ASN A 321 -12.77 -6.54 -18.24
C ASN A 321 -11.38 -6.95 -18.73
N GLU A 322 -10.90 -6.24 -19.74
CA GLU A 322 -9.48 -6.20 -20.07
C GLU A 322 -8.89 -4.93 -19.46
N PRO A 323 -7.70 -5.00 -18.82
CA PRO A 323 -7.05 -3.82 -18.27
C PRO A 323 -6.87 -2.73 -19.33
N GLN A 324 -7.52 -1.59 -19.11
CA GLN A 324 -7.28 -0.39 -19.91
C GLN A 324 -5.93 0.21 -19.51
N LEU A 325 -5.00 0.26 -20.47
CA LEU A 325 -3.64 0.74 -20.25
C LEU A 325 -3.42 2.10 -20.93
N ASP A 326 -2.61 2.94 -20.30
CA ASP A 326 -2.11 4.17 -20.94
C ASP A 326 -1.02 3.90 -21.99
N ASP A 327 -0.47 4.97 -22.58
CA ASP A 327 0.58 4.92 -23.60
C ASP A 327 1.90 4.27 -23.10
N LYS A 328 2.05 4.13 -21.78
CA LYS A 328 3.20 3.49 -21.13
C LYS A 328 2.90 2.07 -20.67
N GLY A 329 1.70 1.55 -20.94
CA GLY A 329 1.27 0.22 -20.52
C GLY A 329 0.86 0.15 -19.04
N LEU A 330 0.48 1.28 -18.44
CA LEU A 330 0.12 1.36 -17.02
C LEU A 330 -1.40 1.35 -16.83
N ILE A 331 -1.88 0.65 -15.81
CA ILE A 331 -3.26 0.81 -15.35
C ILE A 331 -3.34 2.11 -14.56
N ARG A 332 -4.33 2.95 -14.87
CA ARG A 332 -4.51 4.27 -14.25
C ARG A 332 -5.76 4.29 -13.39
N VAL A 333 -5.58 4.09 -12.08
CA VAL A 333 -6.64 4.29 -11.07
C VAL A 333 -6.42 5.56 -10.25
N ASP A 334 -5.38 6.32 -10.57
CA ASP A 334 -5.18 7.72 -10.19
C ASP A 334 -5.94 8.70 -11.11
N ASP A 335 -6.69 8.18 -12.08
CA ASP A 335 -7.44 8.92 -13.09
C ASP A 335 -8.31 10.04 -12.49
N TRP A 336 -9.03 9.75 -11.40
CA TRP A 336 -9.87 10.75 -10.71
C TRP A 336 -9.06 11.81 -9.96
N GLU A 337 -7.89 11.46 -9.41
CA GLU A 337 -6.99 12.45 -8.82
C GLU A 337 -6.42 13.36 -9.91
N MET A 338 -6.13 12.81 -11.09
CA MET A 338 -5.44 13.49 -12.18
C MET A 338 -6.36 14.26 -13.12
N GLU A 339 -7.67 14.33 -12.85
CA GLU A 339 -8.61 15.16 -13.62
C GLU A 339 -8.16 16.64 -13.61
N PRO A 340 -8.20 17.34 -14.77
CA PRO A 340 -7.70 18.72 -14.85
C PRO A 340 -8.34 19.68 -13.84
N ASP A 341 -9.64 19.58 -13.59
CA ASP A 341 -10.34 20.47 -12.66
C ASP A 341 -9.96 20.21 -11.19
N ILE A 342 -9.71 18.95 -10.81
CA ILE A 342 -9.14 18.61 -9.50
C ILE A 342 -7.75 19.22 -9.36
N GLN A 343 -6.88 19.03 -10.35
CA GLN A 343 -5.50 19.49 -10.31
C GLN A 343 -5.39 21.01 -10.34
N ASP A 344 -6.21 21.70 -11.13
CA ASP A 344 -6.27 23.16 -11.17
C ASP A 344 -6.71 23.73 -9.82
N ARG A 345 -7.68 23.09 -9.16
CA ARG A 345 -8.12 23.51 -7.83
C ARG A 345 -7.06 23.27 -6.76
N VAL A 346 -6.33 22.16 -6.81
CA VAL A 346 -5.19 21.93 -5.91
C VAL A 346 -4.11 23.00 -6.15
N LYS A 347 -3.77 23.30 -7.40
CA LYS A 347 -2.81 24.36 -7.77
C LYS A 347 -3.26 25.75 -7.29
N GLU A 348 -4.55 26.03 -7.28
CA GLU A 348 -5.12 27.28 -6.75
C GLU A 348 -5.00 27.37 -5.21
N ILE A 349 -5.32 26.29 -4.50
CA ILE A 349 -5.33 26.24 -3.03
C ILE A 349 -3.90 26.22 -2.47
N TRP A 350 -3.01 25.42 -3.06
CA TRP A 350 -1.63 25.22 -2.60
C TRP A 350 -0.91 26.51 -2.18
N PRO A 351 -0.89 27.57 -3.02
CA PRO A 351 -0.16 28.77 -2.67
C PRO A 351 -0.78 29.62 -1.55
N ARG A 352 -2.04 29.34 -1.18
CA ARG A 352 -2.82 30.11 -0.19
C ARG A 352 -2.80 29.49 1.21
N VAL A 353 -2.32 28.25 1.35
CA VAL A 353 -2.28 27.54 2.63
C VAL A 353 -1.22 28.14 3.55
N THR A 354 -1.65 28.43 4.78
CA THR A 354 -0.89 28.93 5.91
C THR A 354 -1.34 28.20 7.18
N SER A 355 -0.56 28.26 8.26
CA SER A 355 -0.97 27.66 9.54
C SER A 355 -2.30 28.23 10.06
N GLY A 356 -2.60 29.51 9.77
CA GLY A 356 -3.82 30.18 10.25
C GLY A 356 -5.11 29.78 9.53
N ASN A 357 -5.02 29.30 8.29
CA ASN A 357 -6.19 28.91 7.48
C ASN A 357 -6.20 27.43 7.08
N LEU A 358 -5.22 26.63 7.53
CA LEU A 358 -5.05 25.22 7.16
C LEU A 358 -6.35 24.41 7.26
N ARG A 359 -7.05 24.50 8.39
CA ARG A 359 -8.29 23.73 8.65
C ARG A 359 -9.52 24.28 7.93
N GLU A 360 -9.44 25.49 7.38
CA GLU A 360 -10.53 26.13 6.65
C GLU A 360 -10.50 25.74 5.17
N ILE A 361 -9.31 25.78 4.55
CA ILE A 361 -9.16 25.60 3.10
C ILE A 361 -8.64 24.23 2.68
N THR A 362 -8.36 23.35 3.65
CA THR A 362 -7.96 21.96 3.42
C THR A 362 -8.77 21.03 4.32
N ASP A 363 -8.73 19.72 4.05
CA ASP A 363 -9.36 18.69 4.88
C ASP A 363 -8.37 18.07 5.88
N PHE A 364 -7.60 18.92 6.56
CA PHE A 364 -6.58 18.46 7.51
C PHE A 364 -7.18 17.72 8.72
N ASN A 365 -8.40 18.05 9.15
CA ASN A 365 -9.09 17.31 10.21
C ASN A 365 -9.24 15.83 9.82
N ASN A 366 -9.76 15.58 8.61
CA ASN A 366 -9.92 14.22 8.16
C ASN A 366 -8.58 13.53 7.87
N TYR A 367 -7.56 14.25 7.40
CA TYR A 367 -6.21 13.68 7.31
C TYR A 367 -5.75 13.10 8.67
N GLN A 368 -5.95 13.85 9.76
CA GLN A 368 -5.58 13.38 11.11
C GLN A 368 -6.44 12.20 11.57
N GLU A 369 -7.74 12.21 11.27
CA GLU A 369 -8.65 11.09 11.55
C GLU A 369 -8.22 9.82 10.80
N GLU A 370 -8.00 9.91 9.49
CA GLU A 370 -7.56 8.80 8.64
C GLU A 370 -6.18 8.28 9.10
N PHE A 371 -5.26 9.16 9.47
CA PHE A 371 -3.96 8.75 10.03
C PHE A 371 -4.13 7.96 11.33
N LEU A 372 -5.01 8.39 12.24
CA LEU A 372 -5.28 7.68 13.49
C LEU A 372 -5.99 6.34 13.26
N LYS A 373 -6.89 6.26 12.28
CA LYS A 373 -7.56 5.01 11.87
C LYS A 373 -6.57 3.94 11.43
N LEU A 374 -5.44 4.31 10.81
CA LEU A 374 -4.37 3.35 10.44
C LEU A 374 -3.87 2.54 11.64
N PHE A 375 -3.95 3.10 12.85
CA PHE A 375 -3.50 2.48 14.09
C PHE A 375 -4.67 2.06 14.99
N GLY A 376 -5.89 2.02 14.45
CA GLY A 376 -7.08 1.59 15.15
C GLY A 376 -7.65 2.62 16.12
N PHE A 377 -7.37 3.92 15.96
CA PHE A 377 -7.95 4.97 16.81
C PHE A 377 -9.02 5.79 16.07
N GLY A 378 -10.01 6.28 16.81
CA GLY A 378 -11.08 7.11 16.26
C GLY A 378 -12.15 6.34 15.46
N LEU A 379 -12.20 5.01 15.59
CA LEU A 379 -13.22 4.20 14.92
C LEU A 379 -14.55 4.27 15.70
N PRO A 380 -15.68 4.51 15.02
CA PRO A 380 -17.00 4.45 15.64
C PRO A 380 -17.27 3.09 16.29
N GLY A 381 -17.93 3.09 17.45
CA GLY A 381 -18.33 1.87 18.15
C GLY A 381 -17.23 1.18 18.97
N VAL A 382 -16.00 1.72 18.99
CA VAL A 382 -14.91 1.21 19.84
C VAL A 382 -14.83 2.02 21.14
N ASP A 383 -14.95 1.34 22.28
CA ASP A 383 -14.73 1.95 23.59
C ASP A 383 -13.22 2.01 23.90
N TYR A 384 -12.64 3.20 23.75
CA TYR A 384 -11.21 3.46 23.98
C TYR A 384 -10.85 3.67 25.46
N ASP A 385 -11.81 3.71 26.37
CA ASP A 385 -11.58 3.80 27.82
C ASP A 385 -11.62 2.42 28.49
N GLN A 386 -12.01 1.37 27.74
CA GLN A 386 -11.97 -0.01 28.19
C GLN A 386 -10.54 -0.58 28.17
N GLU A 387 -10.24 -1.45 29.13
CA GLU A 387 -9.05 -2.29 29.03
C GLU A 387 -9.18 -3.34 27.93
N VAL A 388 -8.15 -3.44 27.10
CA VAL A 388 -8.03 -4.48 26.07
C VAL A 388 -6.78 -5.30 26.27
N ASP A 389 -6.81 -6.56 25.82
CA ASP A 389 -5.64 -7.42 25.79
C ASP A 389 -4.81 -7.12 24.52
N PRO A 390 -3.55 -6.63 24.65
CA PRO A 390 -2.69 -6.43 23.50
C PRO A 390 -2.20 -7.75 22.89
N MET A 391 -2.28 -8.88 23.59
CA MET A 391 -1.75 -10.20 23.21
C MET A 391 -2.64 -10.94 22.23
N VAL A 392 -2.97 -10.29 21.11
CA VAL A 392 -3.70 -10.91 20.00
C VAL A 392 -2.73 -11.73 19.15
N GLY A 393 -2.97 -13.04 19.03
CA GLY A 393 -2.24 -13.92 18.12
C GLY A 393 -2.69 -13.79 16.66
N LEU A 394 -1.88 -14.29 15.74
CA LEU A 394 -2.32 -14.68 14.41
C LEU A 394 -2.74 -16.14 14.51
N ASP A 395 -3.99 -16.43 14.17
CA ASP A 395 -4.43 -17.82 14.03
C ASP A 395 -3.81 -18.40 12.74
N ASP A 396 -3.55 -19.71 12.72
CA ASP A 396 -2.92 -20.42 11.59
C ASP A 396 -3.91 -20.77 10.47
#